data_AF-A0A6A6LZY1-F1
#
_entry.id   AF-A0A6A6LZY1-F1
#
_cell.length_a   1.000
_cell.length_b   1.000
_cell.length_c   1.000
_cell.angle_alpha   90.00
_cell.angle_beta   90.00
_cell.angle_gamma   90.00
#
_symmetry.space_group_name_H-M   'P 1'
#
loop_
_entity.id
_entity.type
_entity.pdbx_description
1 polymer ?
#
loop_
_entity_poly.entity_id
_entity_poly.type
_entity_poly.pdbx_seq_one_letter_code
_entity_poly.pdbx_strand_id
1 'polypeptide(L)'
;MPQLFGRTKNVSKRSKKYLEEALYFRLFKEGSSELSEAMSKRGMNKTVSDQAIHLDLVAKTRGITAAENYFIDLPETLKNHLTYGALLNCYCKELMTEEAEALMEKMKELNLGLTSMSYNSLMTLYTKRNGQKYVPSPEIVGSFMAHFEQQKDVDRAEGFIEILKKAVDNVGANVFESLIRTYAAAGRTSSVMLRRLKMENVEVSEASQKLLEVISVE
;
A
#
# COMPACT_ATOMS: atom_id res chain seq x y z
N MET A 1 -43.18 -34.94 -37.22
CA MET A 1 -42.60 -33.67 -37.72
C MET A 1 -42.93 -32.55 -36.74
N PRO A 2 -41.98 -32.10 -35.89
CA PRO A 2 -42.24 -31.10 -34.87
C PRO A 2 -42.14 -29.68 -35.42
N GLN A 3 -43.16 -28.85 -35.17
CA GLN A 3 -43.10 -27.40 -35.39
C GLN A 3 -42.45 -26.74 -34.16
N LEU A 4 -41.27 -26.15 -34.38
CA LEU A 4 -40.50 -25.42 -33.37
C LEU A 4 -41.20 -24.09 -33.02
N PHE A 5 -41.88 -24.04 -31.88
CA PHE A 5 -42.23 -22.79 -31.20
C PHE A 5 -40.95 -22.17 -30.60
N GLY A 6 -40.20 -21.45 -31.41
CA GLY A 6 -39.11 -20.58 -30.96
C GLY A 6 -39.68 -19.30 -30.35
N ARG A 7 -39.90 -19.29 -29.02
CA ARG A 7 -40.03 -18.05 -28.24
C ARG A 7 -38.85 -17.14 -28.57
N THR A 8 -39.09 -16.03 -29.26
CA THR A 8 -38.11 -14.94 -29.38
C THR A 8 -37.82 -14.41 -27.99
N LYS A 9 -36.74 -14.90 -27.37
CA LYS A 9 -36.23 -14.34 -26.11
C LYS A 9 -35.76 -12.93 -26.42
N ASN A 10 -36.51 -11.95 -25.92
CA ASN A 10 -36.25 -10.53 -26.05
C ASN A 10 -34.82 -10.21 -25.53
N VAL A 11 -33.88 -10.02 -26.45
CA VAL A 11 -32.44 -9.79 -26.19
C VAL A 11 -32.19 -8.48 -25.43
N SER A 12 -33.17 -7.57 -25.44
CA SER A 12 -33.10 -6.25 -24.80
C SER A 12 -32.94 -6.28 -23.26
N LYS A 13 -33.32 -7.37 -22.59
CA LYS A 13 -33.20 -7.47 -21.11
C LYS A 13 -31.95 -8.20 -20.62
N ARG A 14 -31.19 -8.87 -21.50
CA ARG A 14 -29.91 -9.52 -21.13
C ARG A 14 -28.70 -8.61 -21.32
N SER A 15 -28.81 -7.49 -22.03
CA SER A 15 -27.64 -6.85 -22.64
C SER A 15 -26.94 -5.76 -21.83
N LYS A 16 -27.55 -5.13 -20.81
CA LYS A 16 -26.86 -4.07 -20.06
C LYS A 16 -25.64 -4.60 -19.30
N LYS A 17 -25.81 -5.59 -18.42
CA LYS A 17 -24.72 -6.09 -17.57
C LYS A 17 -23.47 -6.53 -18.34
N TYR A 18 -23.65 -7.26 -19.45
CA TYR A 18 -22.51 -7.75 -20.25
C TYR A 18 -21.87 -6.65 -21.11
N LEU A 19 -22.64 -5.67 -21.60
CA LEU A 19 -22.09 -4.49 -22.28
C LEU A 19 -21.32 -3.61 -21.30
N GLU A 20 -21.84 -3.44 -20.10
CA GLU A 20 -21.21 -2.69 -19.01
C GLU A 20 -19.90 -3.35 -18.58
N GLU A 21 -19.89 -4.66 -18.38
CA GLU A 21 -18.70 -5.46 -18.05
C GLU A 21 -17.66 -5.44 -19.18
N ALA A 22 -18.07 -5.53 -20.45
CA ALA A 22 -17.17 -5.43 -21.59
C ALA A 22 -16.61 -4.01 -21.80
N LEU A 23 -17.40 -2.97 -21.51
CA LEU A 23 -16.95 -1.57 -21.55
C LEU A 23 -16.00 -1.26 -20.40
N TYR A 24 -16.28 -1.77 -19.19
CA TYR A 24 -15.34 -1.72 -18.07
C TYR A 24 -14.04 -2.44 -18.41
N PHE A 25 -14.12 -3.65 -18.96
CA PHE A 25 -12.95 -4.42 -19.36
C PHE A 25 -12.12 -3.71 -20.44
N ARG A 26 -12.77 -3.12 -21.46
CA ARG A 26 -12.08 -2.29 -22.46
C ARG A 26 -11.49 -1.04 -21.85
N LEU A 27 -12.22 -0.32 -21.00
CA LEU A 27 -11.74 0.88 -20.33
C LEU A 27 -10.49 0.60 -19.49
N PHE A 28 -10.52 -0.47 -18.69
CA PHE A 28 -9.38 -0.85 -17.85
C PHE A 28 -8.19 -1.41 -18.63
N LYS A 29 -8.43 -2.00 -19.81
CA LYS A 29 -7.38 -2.52 -20.69
C LYS A 29 -6.76 -1.44 -21.60
N GLU A 30 -7.56 -0.49 -22.08
CA GLU A 30 -7.15 0.48 -23.11
C GLU A 30 -6.94 1.90 -22.57
N GLY A 31 -7.37 2.22 -21.34
CA GLY A 31 -7.10 3.53 -20.71
C GLY A 31 -7.67 4.74 -21.43
N SER A 32 -8.61 4.54 -22.36
CA SER A 32 -9.19 5.63 -23.16
C SER A 32 -10.10 6.51 -22.28
N SER A 33 -9.78 7.80 -22.25
CA SER A 33 -10.64 8.83 -21.64
C SER A 33 -12.00 8.93 -22.31
N GLU A 34 -12.09 8.62 -23.61
CA GLU A 34 -13.34 8.70 -24.37
C GLU A 34 -14.32 7.60 -23.93
N LEU A 35 -13.81 6.41 -23.60
CA LEU A 35 -14.62 5.33 -23.03
C LEU A 35 -15.13 5.69 -21.63
N SER A 36 -14.31 6.35 -20.80
CA SER A 36 -14.73 6.81 -19.46
C SER A 36 -15.85 7.85 -19.57
N GLU A 37 -15.73 8.80 -20.49
CA GLU A 37 -16.74 9.83 -20.73
C GLU A 37 -18.04 9.24 -21.31
N ALA A 38 -17.94 8.29 -22.24
CA ALA A 38 -19.07 7.57 -22.81
C ALA A 38 -19.84 6.74 -21.77
N MET A 39 -19.14 6.17 -20.78
CA MET A 39 -19.77 5.44 -19.67
C MET A 39 -20.45 6.38 -18.66
N SER A 40 -19.83 7.53 -18.37
CA SER A 40 -20.46 8.58 -17.54
C SER A 40 -21.75 9.10 -18.17
N LYS A 41 -21.74 9.38 -19.48
CA LYS A 41 -22.94 9.78 -20.27
C LYS A 41 -24.05 8.72 -20.27
N ARG A 42 -23.73 7.44 -19.98
CA ARG A 42 -24.69 6.34 -19.89
C ARG A 42 -25.22 6.09 -18.47
N GLY A 43 -24.87 6.94 -17.50
CA GLY A 43 -25.30 6.81 -16.10
C GLY A 43 -24.64 5.66 -15.35
N MET A 44 -23.50 5.17 -15.85
CA MET A 44 -22.71 4.13 -15.19
C MET A 44 -21.81 4.79 -14.14
N ASN A 45 -22.29 4.86 -12.90
CA ASN A 45 -21.49 5.39 -11.81
C ASN A 45 -20.36 4.39 -11.47
N LYS A 46 -19.12 4.87 -11.53
CA LYS A 46 -17.94 4.10 -11.10
C LYS A 46 -18.06 3.80 -9.61
N THR A 47 -17.87 2.54 -9.24
CA THR A 47 -17.75 2.15 -7.83
C THR A 47 -16.46 2.71 -7.23
N VAL A 48 -16.35 2.75 -5.91
CA VAL A 48 -15.11 3.19 -5.23
C VAL A 48 -13.87 2.39 -5.66
N SER A 49 -14.04 1.10 -5.99
CA SER A 49 -12.94 0.28 -6.50
C SER A 49 -12.58 0.66 -7.94
N ASP A 50 -13.58 0.97 -8.78
CA ASP A 50 -13.35 1.43 -10.15
C ASP A 50 -12.61 2.77 -10.17
N GLN A 51 -12.87 3.64 -9.19
CA GLN A 51 -12.15 4.90 -9.03
C GLN A 51 -10.66 4.70 -8.79
N ALA A 52 -10.30 3.77 -7.89
CA ALA A 52 -8.91 3.45 -7.58
C ALA A 52 -8.17 2.85 -8.79
N ILE A 53 -8.81 1.94 -9.52
CA ILE A 53 -8.24 1.35 -10.73
C ILE A 53 -8.06 2.41 -11.82
N HIS A 54 -9.07 3.27 -12.01
CA HIS A 54 -8.98 4.35 -13.00
C HIS A 54 -7.86 5.34 -12.67
N LEU A 55 -7.65 5.65 -11.39
CA LEU A 55 -6.53 6.50 -10.95
C LEU A 55 -5.17 5.90 -11.34
N ASP A 56 -4.92 4.62 -11.02
CA ASP A 56 -3.66 3.94 -11.40
C ASP A 56 -3.46 3.90 -12.92
N LEU A 57 -4.57 3.77 -13.69
CA LEU A 57 -4.54 3.79 -15.14
C LEU A 57 -4.26 5.18 -15.71
N VAL A 58 -4.86 6.23 -15.14
CA VAL A 58 -4.58 7.62 -15.51
C VAL A 58 -3.12 7.95 -15.25
N ALA A 59 -2.57 7.54 -14.10
CA ALA A 59 -1.16 7.74 -13.80
C ALA A 59 -0.25 7.08 -14.86
N LYS A 60 -0.54 5.83 -15.23
CA LYS A 60 0.22 5.08 -16.25
C LYS A 60 0.13 5.64 -17.67
N THR A 61 -1.02 6.18 -18.04
CA THR A 61 -1.30 6.61 -19.43
C THR A 61 -1.06 8.09 -19.67
N ARG A 62 -1.25 8.93 -18.66
CA ARG A 62 -1.23 10.38 -18.74
C ARG A 62 -0.27 11.04 -17.75
N GLY A 63 0.43 10.26 -16.94
CA GLY A 63 1.38 10.75 -15.94
C GLY A 63 0.74 11.10 -14.60
N ILE A 64 1.60 11.33 -13.60
CA ILE A 64 1.19 11.53 -12.20
C ILE A 64 0.32 12.77 -12.00
N THR A 65 0.63 13.89 -12.66
CA THR A 65 -0.15 15.13 -12.56
C THR A 65 -1.60 14.96 -13.00
N ALA A 66 -1.85 14.14 -14.02
CA ALA A 66 -3.21 13.83 -14.44
C ALA A 66 -3.96 12.99 -13.39
N ALA A 67 -3.25 12.09 -12.69
CA ALA A 67 -3.82 11.28 -11.62
C ALA A 67 -4.10 12.11 -10.36
N GLU A 68 -3.25 13.08 -10.02
CA GLU A 68 -3.48 14.04 -8.94
C GLU A 68 -4.71 14.89 -9.22
N ASN A 69 -4.82 15.49 -10.42
CA ASN A 69 -6.00 16.25 -10.82
C ASN A 69 -7.27 15.40 -10.75
N TYR A 70 -7.20 14.17 -11.25
CA TYR A 70 -8.31 13.23 -11.13
C TYR A 70 -8.72 12.98 -9.68
N PHE A 71 -7.74 12.78 -8.79
CA PHE A 71 -7.99 12.57 -7.38
C PHE A 71 -8.58 13.81 -6.68
N ILE A 72 -8.13 15.01 -7.04
CA ILE A 72 -8.64 16.27 -6.52
C ILE A 72 -10.12 16.44 -6.91
N ASP A 73 -10.44 16.18 -8.17
CA ASP A 73 -11.78 16.31 -8.76
C ASP A 73 -12.78 15.25 -8.24
N LEU A 74 -12.30 14.17 -7.61
CA LEU A 74 -13.18 13.18 -7.01
C LEU A 74 -14.02 13.81 -5.89
N PRO A 75 -15.33 13.51 -5.80
CA PRO A 75 -16.12 13.82 -4.62
C PRO A 75 -15.51 13.19 -3.35
N GLU A 76 -15.54 13.91 -2.22
CA GLU A 76 -15.01 13.41 -0.94
C GLU A 76 -15.62 12.07 -0.51
N THR A 77 -16.88 11.80 -0.88
CA THR A 77 -17.55 10.51 -0.61
C THR A 77 -16.92 9.32 -1.32
N LEU A 78 -16.13 9.56 -2.37
CA LEU A 78 -15.40 8.55 -3.14
C LEU A 78 -13.90 8.49 -2.79
N LYS A 79 -13.41 9.41 -1.95
CA LYS A 79 -12.03 9.41 -1.44
C LYS A 79 -11.95 8.53 -0.20
N ASN A 80 -11.49 7.30 -0.37
CA ASN A 80 -11.39 6.31 0.70
C ASN A 80 -10.03 5.60 0.64
N HIS A 81 -9.82 4.62 1.53
CA HIS A 81 -8.56 3.88 1.62
C HIS A 81 -8.09 3.27 0.28
N LEU A 82 -8.98 2.93 -0.65
CA LEU A 82 -8.62 2.39 -1.96
C LEU A 82 -8.10 3.47 -2.91
N THR A 83 -8.79 4.61 -3.01
CA THR A 83 -8.37 5.71 -3.92
C THR A 83 -7.12 6.41 -3.41
N TYR A 84 -7.03 6.63 -2.09
CA TYR A 84 -5.80 7.10 -1.45
C TYR A 84 -4.65 6.09 -1.62
N GLY A 85 -4.91 4.79 -1.40
CA GLY A 85 -3.92 3.73 -1.59
C GLY A 85 -3.42 3.61 -3.03
N ALA A 86 -4.30 3.84 -4.02
CA ALA A 86 -3.92 3.87 -5.43
C ALA A 86 -3.00 5.05 -5.75
N LEU A 87 -3.32 6.25 -5.23
CA LEU A 87 -2.46 7.43 -5.41
C LEU A 87 -1.10 7.24 -4.74
N LEU A 88 -1.07 6.71 -3.52
CA LEU A 88 0.15 6.37 -2.80
C LEU A 88 1.03 5.40 -3.61
N ASN A 89 0.41 4.38 -4.19
CA ASN A 89 1.12 3.43 -5.05
C ASN A 89 1.69 4.11 -6.31
N CYS A 90 1.01 5.11 -6.87
CA CYS A 90 1.52 5.89 -7.99
C CYS A 90 2.77 6.70 -7.59
N TYR A 91 2.73 7.42 -6.46
CA TYR A 91 3.91 8.12 -5.94
C TYR A 91 5.10 7.19 -5.69
N CYS A 92 4.84 6.01 -5.10
CA CYS A 92 5.89 5.01 -4.87
C CYS A 92 6.54 4.52 -6.17
N LYS A 93 5.77 4.37 -7.27
CA LYS A 93 6.28 3.93 -8.57
C LYS A 93 7.15 5.00 -9.23
N GLU A 94 6.73 6.26 -9.15
CA GLU A 94 7.44 7.41 -9.71
C GLU A 94 8.59 7.91 -8.82
N LEU A 95 8.85 7.23 -7.69
CA LEU A 95 9.85 7.62 -6.69
C LEU A 95 9.61 9.03 -6.12
N MET A 96 8.36 9.45 -5.95
CA MET A 96 7.96 10.71 -5.34
C MET A 96 7.83 10.53 -3.82
N THR A 97 8.95 10.63 -3.11
CA THR A 97 9.03 10.19 -1.71
C THR A 97 8.37 11.15 -0.74
N GLU A 98 8.56 12.46 -0.91
CA GLU A 98 7.97 13.47 -0.04
C GLU A 98 6.43 13.42 -0.12
N GLU A 99 5.90 13.26 -1.33
CA GLU A 99 4.47 13.15 -1.59
C GLU A 99 3.89 11.82 -1.10
N ALA A 100 4.65 10.72 -1.20
CA ALA A 100 4.22 9.42 -0.67
C ALA A 100 4.12 9.44 0.86
N GLU A 101 5.11 10.01 1.55
CA GLU A 101 5.11 10.11 3.02
C GLU A 101 4.00 11.05 3.51
N ALA A 102 3.87 12.23 2.90
CA ALA A 102 2.80 13.17 3.24
C ALA A 102 1.40 12.56 3.02
N LEU A 103 1.21 11.78 1.95
CA LEU A 103 -0.06 11.11 1.70
C LEU A 103 -0.32 10.00 2.73
N MET A 104 0.71 9.27 3.15
CA MET A 104 0.59 8.24 4.19
C MET A 104 0.18 8.85 5.53
N GLU A 105 0.75 9.99 5.92
CA GLU A 105 0.37 10.73 7.13
C GLU A 105 -1.07 11.23 7.03
N LYS A 106 -1.44 11.83 5.91
CA LYS A 106 -2.83 12.26 5.65
C LYS A 106 -3.83 11.11 5.75
N MET A 107 -3.50 9.93 5.21
CA MET A 107 -4.36 8.75 5.36
C MET A 107 -4.58 8.37 6.81
N LYS A 108 -3.55 8.46 7.66
CA LYS A 108 -3.66 8.18 9.09
C LYS A 108 -4.50 9.22 9.83
N GLU A 109 -4.32 10.50 9.54
CA GLU A 109 -5.12 11.59 10.13
C GLU A 109 -6.61 11.40 9.84
N LEU A 110 -6.93 10.92 8.64
CA LEU A 110 -8.30 10.59 8.21
C LEU A 110 -8.79 9.23 8.73
N ASN A 111 -8.01 8.53 9.56
CA ASN A 111 -8.28 7.17 10.02
C ASN A 111 -8.55 6.16 8.89
N LEU A 112 -7.95 6.41 7.72
CA LEU A 112 -8.00 5.49 6.58
C LEU A 112 -6.91 4.44 6.77
N GLY A 113 -7.33 3.19 6.99
CA GLY A 113 -6.41 2.08 7.17
C GLY A 113 -5.48 1.91 5.96
N LEU A 114 -4.17 1.94 6.21
CA LEU A 114 -3.17 1.52 5.25
C LEU A 114 -3.25 0.01 5.06
N THR A 115 -3.13 -0.43 3.81
CA THR A 115 -3.18 -1.85 3.48
C THR A 115 -1.77 -2.43 3.44
N SER A 116 -1.63 -3.76 3.51
CA SER A 116 -0.33 -4.41 3.27
C SER A 116 0.27 -4.05 1.91
N MET A 117 -0.57 -3.77 0.89
CA MET A 117 -0.09 -3.29 -0.41
C MET A 117 0.58 -1.92 -0.29
N SER A 118 0.01 -1.00 0.50
CA SER A 118 0.59 0.33 0.76
C SER A 118 1.99 0.23 1.35
N TYR A 119 2.17 -0.60 2.40
CA TYR A 119 3.48 -0.82 3.02
C TYR A 119 4.47 -1.50 2.07
N ASN A 120 4.03 -2.47 1.26
CA ASN A 120 4.89 -3.12 0.27
C ASN A 120 5.37 -2.14 -0.82
N SER A 121 4.50 -1.23 -1.28
CA SER A 121 4.87 -0.22 -2.27
C SER A 121 5.89 0.76 -1.71
N LEU A 122 5.70 1.24 -0.48
CA LEU A 122 6.65 2.11 0.21
C LEU A 122 7.98 1.40 0.52
N MET A 123 7.94 0.12 0.91
CA MET A 123 9.15 -0.70 1.09
C MET A 123 9.98 -0.78 -0.20
N THR A 124 9.30 -0.95 -1.34
CA THR A 124 9.92 -0.96 -2.67
C THR A 124 10.51 0.41 -3.03
N LEU A 125 9.79 1.49 -2.72
CA LEU A 125 10.24 2.88 -2.88
C LEU A 125 11.56 3.10 -2.14
N TYR A 126 11.63 2.78 -0.85
CA TYR A 126 12.86 2.97 -0.07
C TYR A 126 13.99 2.08 -0.53
N THR A 127 13.71 0.83 -0.90
CA THR A 127 14.74 -0.07 -1.46
C THR A 127 15.38 0.53 -2.71
N LYS A 128 14.57 1.09 -3.63
CA LYS A 128 15.06 1.74 -4.85
C LYS A 128 15.79 3.04 -4.58
N ARG A 129 15.32 3.84 -3.62
CA ARG A 129 15.91 5.13 -3.27
C ARG A 129 17.13 5.01 -2.36
N ASN A 130 17.39 3.85 -1.77
CA ASN A 130 18.54 3.62 -0.88
C ASN A 130 19.90 3.86 -1.58
N GLY A 131 19.95 3.80 -2.91
CA GLY A 131 21.13 4.26 -3.68
C GLY A 131 21.45 5.75 -3.52
N GLN A 132 20.51 6.54 -3.00
CA GLN A 132 20.61 7.99 -2.76
C GLN A 132 20.67 8.34 -1.25
N LYS A 133 20.86 7.36 -0.35
CA LYS A 133 20.88 7.54 1.11
C LYS A 133 19.67 8.31 1.66
N TYR A 134 18.48 8.00 1.14
CA TYR A 134 17.26 8.58 1.68
C TYR A 134 16.90 7.96 3.04
N VAL A 135 16.53 8.81 4.00
CA VAL A 135 16.13 8.41 5.35
C VAL A 135 14.65 8.75 5.55
N PRO A 136 13.76 7.76 5.78
CA PRO A 136 12.36 8.03 6.10
C PRO A 136 12.21 8.79 7.42
N SER A 137 11.13 9.55 7.58
CA SER A 137 10.85 10.24 8.84
C SER A 137 10.65 9.24 10.01
N PRO A 138 10.94 9.64 11.26
CA PRO A 138 10.70 8.79 12.44
C PRO A 138 9.24 8.29 12.55
N GLU A 139 8.29 9.12 12.13
CA GLU A 139 6.86 8.79 12.08
C GLU A 139 6.59 7.63 11.12
N ILE A 140 7.20 7.67 9.93
CA ILE A 140 7.09 6.59 8.95
C ILE A 140 7.77 5.32 9.47
N VAL A 141 8.99 5.44 10.01
CA VAL A 141 9.70 4.30 10.62
C VAL A 141 8.85 3.63 11.70
N GLY A 142 8.27 4.41 12.62
CA GLY A 142 7.40 3.91 13.67
C GLY A 142 6.15 3.20 13.12
N SER A 143 5.58 3.71 12.02
CA SER A 143 4.44 3.10 11.33
C SER A 143 4.74 1.72 10.78
N PHE A 144 5.88 1.60 10.10
CA PHE A 144 6.34 0.34 9.55
C PHE A 144 6.59 -0.69 10.64
N MET A 145 7.30 -0.29 11.69
CA MET A 145 7.61 -1.18 12.81
C MET A 145 6.32 -1.65 13.52
N ALA A 146 5.35 -0.76 13.75
CA ALA A 146 4.06 -1.13 14.32
C ALA A 146 3.26 -2.07 13.41
N HIS A 147 3.31 -1.87 12.08
CA HIS A 147 2.68 -2.76 11.12
C HIS A 147 3.30 -4.16 11.15
N PHE A 148 4.63 -4.26 11.20
CA PHE A 148 5.31 -5.55 11.27
C PHE A 148 5.04 -6.28 12.58
N GLU A 149 4.99 -5.57 13.71
CA GLU A 149 4.61 -6.13 15.01
C GLU A 149 3.19 -6.70 14.96
N GLN A 150 2.23 -5.95 14.41
CA GLN A 150 0.84 -6.40 14.26
C GLN A 150 0.70 -7.63 13.36
N GLN A 151 1.46 -7.68 12.27
CA GLN A 151 1.46 -8.80 11.32
C GLN A 151 2.36 -9.96 11.77
N LYS A 152 3.12 -9.78 12.86
CA LYS A 152 4.13 -10.74 13.35
C LYS A 152 5.19 -11.06 12.28
N ASP A 153 5.49 -10.07 11.44
CA ASP A 153 6.33 -10.23 10.25
C ASP A 153 7.78 -9.82 10.55
N VAL A 154 8.51 -10.75 11.14
CA VAL A 154 9.91 -10.57 11.50
C VAL A 154 10.80 -10.35 10.28
N ASP A 155 10.55 -11.05 9.17
CA ASP A 155 11.44 -10.98 8.00
C ASP A 155 11.34 -9.62 7.30
N ARG A 156 10.13 -9.05 7.21
CA ARG A 156 9.98 -7.67 6.70
C ARG A 156 10.56 -6.63 7.65
N ALA A 157 10.42 -6.81 8.97
CA ALA A 157 11.03 -5.91 9.95
C ALA A 157 12.56 -5.89 9.84
N GLU A 158 13.19 -7.06 9.76
CA GLU A 158 14.63 -7.19 9.55
C GLU A 158 15.07 -6.55 8.24
N GLY A 159 14.37 -6.87 7.14
CA GLY A 159 14.65 -6.28 5.84
C GLY A 159 14.55 -4.75 5.84
N PHE A 160 13.61 -4.18 6.59
CA PHE A 160 13.45 -2.73 6.69
C PHE A 160 14.57 -2.08 7.50
N ILE A 161 14.99 -2.69 8.60
CA ILE A 161 16.14 -2.20 9.37
C ILE A 161 17.41 -2.22 8.53
N GLU A 162 17.63 -3.26 7.73
CA GLU A 162 18.78 -3.31 6.82
C GLU A 162 18.72 -2.23 5.72
N ILE A 163 17.51 -1.80 5.31
CA ILE A 163 17.36 -0.63 4.43
C ILE A 163 17.77 0.64 5.18
N LEU A 164 17.28 0.85 6.40
CA LEU A 164 17.59 2.03 7.21
C LEU A 164 19.09 2.14 7.51
N LYS A 165 19.73 1.04 7.89
CA LYS A 165 21.17 0.98 8.22
C LYS A 165 22.11 1.32 7.06
N LYS A 166 21.62 1.25 5.81
CA LYS A 166 22.39 1.71 4.64
C LYS A 166 22.33 3.23 4.46
N ALA A 167 21.33 3.88 5.04
CA ALA A 167 21.11 5.31 4.96
C ALA A 167 21.60 6.05 6.23
N VAL A 168 21.46 5.43 7.41
CA VAL A 168 21.91 5.97 8.70
C VAL A 168 22.80 4.99 9.46
N ASP A 169 23.80 5.51 10.17
CA ASP A 169 24.72 4.69 10.97
C ASP A 169 24.06 4.12 12.23
N ASN A 170 23.05 4.80 12.77
CA ASN A 170 22.30 4.36 13.95
C ASN A 170 20.79 4.56 13.74
N VAL A 171 20.03 3.46 13.85
CA VAL A 171 18.58 3.43 13.65
C VAL A 171 17.76 3.73 14.91
N GLY A 172 18.41 3.83 16.08
CA GLY A 172 17.77 4.16 17.35
C GLY A 172 17.17 2.96 18.11
N ALA A 173 17.05 3.11 19.43
CA ALA A 173 16.59 2.05 20.33
C ALA A 173 15.13 1.65 20.09
N ASN A 174 14.25 2.60 19.80
CA ASN A 174 12.82 2.38 19.54
C ASN A 174 12.57 1.38 18.40
N VAL A 175 13.40 1.39 17.35
CA VAL A 175 13.33 0.45 16.23
C VAL A 175 13.68 -0.96 16.71
N PHE A 176 14.77 -1.10 17.47
CA PHE A 176 15.16 -2.39 18.03
C PHE A 176 14.17 -2.93 19.06
N GLU A 177 13.61 -2.09 19.92
CA GLU A 177 12.56 -2.49 20.87
C GLU A 177 11.31 -3.00 20.15
N SER A 178 10.91 -2.34 19.05
CA SER A 178 9.78 -2.80 18.22
C SER A 178 10.12 -4.11 17.49
N LEU A 179 11.37 -4.29 17.06
CA LEU A 179 11.83 -5.56 16.50
C LEU A 179 11.74 -6.71 17.52
N ILE A 180 12.22 -6.49 18.75
CA ILE A 180 12.15 -7.48 19.84
C ILE A 180 10.69 -7.87 20.11
N ARG A 181 9.79 -6.88 20.20
CA ARG A 181 8.35 -7.13 20.34
C ARG A 181 7.78 -7.92 19.17
N THR A 182 8.23 -7.65 17.94
CA THR A 182 7.83 -8.39 16.74
C THR A 182 8.27 -9.87 16.81
N TYR A 183 9.51 -10.15 17.20
CA TYR A 183 10.01 -11.52 17.42
C TYR A 183 9.19 -12.25 18.48
N ALA A 184 8.94 -11.61 19.62
CA ALA A 184 8.16 -12.18 20.70
C ALA A 184 6.70 -12.46 20.27
N ALA A 185 6.06 -11.52 19.56
CA ALA A 185 4.70 -11.68 19.04
C ALA A 185 4.58 -12.82 18.01
N ALA A 186 5.64 -13.05 17.22
CA ALA A 186 5.75 -14.13 16.25
C ALA A 186 6.14 -15.49 16.89
N GLY A 187 6.57 -15.50 18.16
CA GLY A 187 7.12 -16.70 18.79
C GLY A 187 8.43 -17.18 18.16
N ARG A 188 9.17 -16.27 17.51
CA ARG A 188 10.47 -16.56 16.88
C ARG A 188 11.61 -16.20 17.84
N THR A 189 12.65 -17.01 17.83
CA THR A 189 13.87 -16.78 18.61
C THR A 189 15.00 -16.26 17.72
N SER A 190 15.93 -15.51 18.32
CA SER A 190 17.14 -15.00 17.67
C SER A 190 18.28 -14.92 18.70
N SER A 191 19.15 -15.93 18.67
CA SER A 191 20.33 -16.03 19.54
C SER A 191 21.36 -14.91 19.28
N VAL A 192 21.27 -14.24 18.13
CA VAL A 192 22.17 -13.16 17.71
C VAL A 192 21.68 -11.77 18.12
N MET A 193 20.41 -11.61 18.50
CA MET A 193 19.82 -10.30 18.81
C MET A 193 20.57 -9.58 19.94
N LEU A 194 20.90 -10.28 21.02
CA LEU A 194 21.68 -9.75 22.14
C LEU A 194 23.05 -9.20 21.72
N ARG A 195 23.73 -9.93 20.83
CA ARG A 195 25.05 -9.50 20.31
C ARG A 195 24.89 -8.27 19.43
N ARG A 196 23.84 -8.22 18.60
CA ARG A 196 23.54 -7.08 17.73
C ARG A 196 23.33 -5.81 18.55
N LEU A 197 22.49 -5.83 19.60
CA LEU A 197 22.27 -4.64 20.44
C LEU A 197 23.56 -4.13 21.09
N LYS A 198 24.46 -5.03 21.51
CA LYS A 198 25.77 -4.66 22.06
C LYS A 198 26.68 -4.03 21.00
N MET A 199 26.72 -4.59 19.80
CA MET A 199 27.53 -4.06 18.69
C MET A 199 27.04 -2.68 18.24
N GLU A 200 25.73 -2.45 18.28
CA GLU A 200 25.10 -1.17 17.91
C GLU A 200 25.10 -0.17 19.08
N ASN A 201 25.60 -0.56 20.27
CA ASN A 201 25.58 0.24 21.50
C ASN A 201 24.18 0.77 21.85
N VAL A 202 23.17 -0.09 21.75
CA VAL A 202 21.76 0.24 22.01
C VAL A 202 21.33 -0.31 23.35
N GLU A 203 20.95 0.58 24.26
CA GLU A 203 20.27 0.23 25.51
C GLU A 203 18.75 0.22 25.28
N VAL A 204 18.09 -0.86 25.69
CA VAL A 204 16.64 -1.06 25.56
C VAL A 204 15.95 -0.97 26.91
N SER A 205 14.66 -0.65 26.90
CA SER A 205 13.83 -0.63 28.10
C SER A 205 13.78 -1.98 28.84
N GLU A 206 13.52 -1.93 30.16
CA GLU A 206 13.43 -3.14 30.99
C GLU A 206 12.38 -4.14 30.47
N ALA A 207 11.27 -3.64 29.94
CA ALA A 207 10.23 -4.47 29.33
C ALA A 207 10.75 -5.21 28.09
N SER A 208 11.47 -4.51 27.22
CA SER A 208 12.11 -5.09 26.04
C SER A 208 13.22 -6.06 26.43
N GLN A 209 13.93 -5.82 27.53
CA GLN A 209 14.96 -6.72 28.03
C GLN A 209 14.39 -8.07 28.51
N LYS A 210 13.25 -8.06 29.20
CA LYS A 210 12.54 -9.31 29.57
C LYS A 210 12.11 -10.10 28.35
N LEU A 211 11.59 -9.43 27.32
CA LEU A 211 11.25 -10.09 26.05
C LEU A 211 12.48 -10.61 25.32
N LEU A 212 13.59 -9.88 25.39
CA LEU A 212 14.85 -10.26 24.79
C LEU A 212 15.39 -11.57 25.37
N GLU A 213 15.29 -11.76 26.69
CA GLU A 213 15.65 -13.02 27.34
C GLU A 213 14.82 -14.20 26.81
N VAL A 214 13.51 -14.00 26.61
CA VAL A 214 12.61 -15.03 26.06
C VAL A 214 12.97 -15.40 24.63
N ILE A 215 13.23 -14.42 23.77
CA ILE A 215 13.54 -14.68 22.35
C ILE A 215 14.99 -15.12 22.13
N SER A 216 15.87 -15.06 23.12
CA SER A 216 17.28 -15.41 22.97
C SER A 216 17.59 -16.88 23.30
N VAL A 217 16.57 -17.67 23.69
CA VAL A 217 16.72 -19.11 24.00
C VAL A 217 16.64 -19.94 22.72
N GLU A 218 17.50 -20.97 22.61
CA GLU A 218 17.49 -21.95 21.51
C GLU A 218 16.26 -22.87 21.54
#